data_AF-C4F8P3-F1
#
_entry.id   AF-C4F8P3-F1
#
_cell.length_a   1.000
_cell.length_b   1.000
_cell.length_c   1.000
_cell.angle_alpha   90.00
_cell.angle_beta   90.00
_cell.angle_gamma   90.00
#
_symmetry.space_group_name_H-M   'P 1'
#
loop_
_entity.id
_entity.type
_entity.pdbx_description
1 polymer ?
#
loop_
_entity_poly.entity_id
_entity_poly.type
_entity_poly.pdbx_seq_one_letter_code
_entity_poly.pdbx_strand_id
1 'polypeptide(L)' 'MRATSKRDIDLSELNALIDDIERELRGGTLTAIRSHDIGDMVLKRLERIDKVAYIRFASVYRDFRDVDEFISELDKLR' A
#
# COMPACT_ATOMS: atom_id res chain seq x y z
N MET A 1 3.68 11.86 0.62
CA MET A 1 4.24 11.09 -0.53
C MET A 1 5.65 10.55 -0.23
N ARG A 2 5.87 9.83 0.88
CA ARG A 2 7.22 9.29 1.19
C ARG A 2 7.53 8.01 0.41
N ALA A 3 6.58 7.07 0.36
CA ALA A 3 6.77 5.79 -0.33
C ALA A 3 6.92 5.94 -1.86
N THR A 4 6.14 6.83 -2.47
CA THR A 4 6.13 7.12 -3.92
C THR A 4 7.20 8.14 -4.34
N SER A 5 8.04 8.62 -3.42
CA SER A 5 9.04 9.64 -3.73
C SER A 5 10.07 9.14 -4.75
N LYS A 6 10.38 9.99 -5.74
CA LYS A 6 11.31 9.68 -6.85
C LYS A 6 10.88 8.47 -7.69
N ARG A 7 9.59 8.13 -7.70
CA ARG A 7 9.01 7.17 -8.64
C ARG A 7 8.28 7.93 -9.74
N ASP A 8 8.31 7.36 -10.93
CA ASP A 8 7.56 7.86 -12.08
C ASP A 8 6.13 7.28 -11.99
N ILE A 9 5.39 7.77 -11.00
CA ILE A 9 3.99 7.39 -10.75
C ILE A 9 3.18 8.66 -10.96
N ASP A 10 2.18 8.59 -11.84
CA ASP A 10 1.30 9.72 -12.06
C ASP A 10 0.49 10.01 -10.78
N LEU A 11 0.38 11.28 -10.44
CA LEU A 11 -0.52 11.75 -9.38
C LEU A 11 -1.96 11.31 -9.63
N SER A 12 -2.38 11.22 -10.89
CA SER A 12 -3.71 10.74 -11.26
C SER A 12 -3.94 9.29 -10.82
N GLU A 13 -2.94 8.40 -10.99
CA GLU A 13 -3.01 7.01 -10.54
C GLU A 13 -3.06 6.90 -9.02
N LEU A 14 -2.29 7.73 -8.31
CA LEU A 14 -2.30 7.76 -6.86
C LEU A 14 -3.64 8.27 -6.31
N ASN A 15 -4.22 9.29 -6.94
CA ASN A 15 -5.54 9.80 -6.58
C ASN A 15 -6.62 8.75 -6.87
N ALA A 16 -6.56 8.06 -8.01
CA ALA A 16 -7.48 6.97 -8.32
C ALA A 16 -7.40 5.84 -7.28
N LEU A 17 -6.19 5.49 -6.83
CA LEU A 17 -5.99 4.53 -5.74
C LEU A 17 -6.70 4.98 -4.47
N ILE A 18 -6.56 6.26 -4.09
CA ILE A 18 -7.19 6.82 -2.88
C ILE A 18 -8.71 6.82 -3.03
N ASP A 19 -9.23 7.29 -4.16
CA ASP A 19 -10.66 7.34 -4.46
C ASP A 19 -11.30 5.95 -4.41
N ASP A 20 -10.61 4.93 -4.92
CA ASP A 20 -11.08 3.55 -4.88
C ASP A 20 -11.10 2.97 -3.46
N ILE A 21 -10.14 3.33 -2.62
CA ILE A 21 -10.16 2.95 -1.20
C ILE A 21 -11.33 3.64 -0.50
N GLU A 22 -11.50 4.95 -0.69
CA GLU A 22 -12.61 5.68 -0.09
C GLU A 22 -13.97 5.14 -0.52
N ARG A 23 -14.11 4.81 -1.81
CA ARG A 23 -15.34 4.23 -2.36
C ARG A 23 -15.68 2.89 -1.72
N GLU A 24 -14.69 2.01 -1.57
CA GLU A 24 -14.85 0.71 -0.91
C GLU A 24 -15.26 0.88 0.57
N LEU A 25 -14.61 1.80 1.28
CA LEU A 25 -14.92 2.10 2.68
C LEU A 25 -16.33 2.68 2.85
N ARG A 26 -16.75 3.60 1.97
CA ARG A 26 -18.11 4.20 1.98
C ARG A 26 -19.20 3.20 1.60
N GLY A 27 -18.88 2.20 0.78
CA GLY A 27 -19.80 1.13 0.40
C GLY A 27 -20.02 0.08 1.49
N GLY A 28 -19.16 0.07 2.52
CA GLY A 28 -19.29 -0.83 3.67
C GLY A 28 -20.32 -0.36 4.69
N THR A 29 -20.80 -1.29 5.52
CA THR A 29 -21.69 -1.00 6.66
C THR A 29 -20.92 -0.68 7.95
N LEU A 30 -19.59 -0.59 7.88
CA LEU A 30 -18.73 -0.40 9.05
C LEU A 30 -18.69 1.08 9.46
N THR A 31 -18.97 1.34 10.73
CA THR A 31 -18.90 2.68 11.33
C THR A 31 -17.50 3.04 11.84
N ALA A 32 -16.63 2.04 11.99
CA ALA A 32 -15.25 2.21 12.39
C ALA A 32 -14.35 1.31 11.54
N ILE A 33 -13.21 1.85 11.11
CA ILE A 33 -12.24 1.17 10.25
C ILE A 33 -10.90 1.19 10.97
N ARG A 34 -10.24 0.04 11.09
CA ARG A 34 -8.93 -0.04 11.73
C ARG A 34 -7.88 0.48 10.77
N SER A 35 -6.87 1.18 11.27
CA SER A 35 -5.80 1.71 10.42
C SER A 35 -5.06 0.61 9.64
N HIS A 36 -5.02 -0.62 10.17
CA HIS A 36 -4.46 -1.75 9.44
C HIS A 36 -5.28 -2.14 8.20
N ASP A 37 -6.62 -2.06 8.28
CA ASP A 37 -7.48 -2.43 7.15
C ASP A 37 -7.18 -1.48 5.97
N ILE A 38 -6.99 -0.20 6.26
CA ILE A 38 -6.57 0.81 5.28
C ILE A 38 -5.16 0.52 4.74
N GLY A 39 -4.21 0.18 5.62
CA GLY A 39 -2.84 -0.14 5.23
C GLY A 39 -2.77 -1.32 4.25
N ASP A 40 -3.57 -2.37 4.51
CA ASP A 40 -3.67 -3.54 3.63
C ASP A 40 -4.30 -3.19 2.28
N MET A 41 -5.34 -2.35 2.28
CA MET A 41 -5.97 -1.85 1.05
C MET A 41 -5.01 -1.00 0.20
N VAL A 42 -4.16 -0.21 0.86
CA VAL A 42 -3.11 0.60 0.23
C VAL A 42 -2.04 -0.29 -0.37
N LEU A 43 -1.54 -1.28 0.38
CA LEU A 43 -0.56 -2.27 -0.11
C LEU A 43 -1.06 -3.00 -1.36
N LYS A 44 -2.26 -3.58 -1.30
CA LYS A 44 -2.84 -4.34 -2.43
C LYS A 44 -2.92 -3.53 -3.73
N ARG A 45 -3.18 -2.23 -3.63
CA ARG A 45 -3.28 -1.34 -4.81
C ARG A 45 -1.91 -0.85 -5.25
N LEU A 46 -1.03 -0.48 -4.31
CA LEU A 46 0.36 -0.08 -4.61
C LEU A 46 1.16 -1.18 -5.29
N GLU A 47 0.94 -2.45 -4.94
CA GLU A 47 1.59 -3.58 -5.59
C GLU A 47 1.39 -3.59 -7.11
N ARG A 48 0.21 -3.18 -7.56
CA ARG A 48 -0.18 -3.14 -8.98
C ARG A 48 0.37 -1.92 -9.71
N ILE A 49 0.58 -0.82 -9.00
CA ILE A 49 1.11 0.44 -9.55
C ILE A 49 2.62 0.38 -9.61
N ASP A 50 3.27 0.08 -8.48
CA ASP A 50 4.71 0.10 -8.38
C ASP A 50 5.24 -0.78 -7.24
N LYS A 51 6.00 -1.81 -7.61
CA LYS A 51 6.63 -2.74 -6.66
C LYS A 51 7.58 -2.04 -5.68
N VAL A 52 8.28 -0.99 -6.10
CA VAL A 52 9.24 -0.28 -5.22
C VAL A 52 8.52 0.58 -4.18
N ALA A 53 7.46 1.29 -4.57
CA ALA A 53 6.63 2.07 -3.67
C ALA A 53 5.87 1.15 -2.70
N TYR A 54 5.38 0.00 -3.17
CA TYR A 54 4.82 -1.06 -2.30
C TYR A 54 5.81 -1.45 -1.20
N ILE A 55 7.04 -1.82 -1.57
CA ILE A 55 8.10 -2.22 -0.65
C ILE A 55 8.36 -1.15 0.42
N ARG A 56 8.50 0.12 0.00
CA ARG A 56 8.77 1.24 0.91
C ARG A 56 7.62 1.54 1.85
N PHE A 57 6.39 1.31 1.38
CA PHE A 57 5.22 1.43 2.23
C PHE A 57 5.16 0.27 3.23
N ALA A 58 5.34 -0.96 2.74
CA ALA A 58 5.37 -2.18 3.53
C ALA A 58 6.44 -2.13 4.63
N SER A 59 7.62 -1.58 4.35
CA SER A 59 8.71 -1.49 5.33
C SER A 59 8.37 -0.65 6.56
N VAL A 60 7.55 0.38 6.41
CA VAL A 60 7.08 1.20 7.54
C VAL A 60 5.83 0.58 8.16
N TYR A 61 4.92 0.07 7.33
CA TYR A 61 3.64 -0.44 7.78
C TYR A 61 3.76 -1.75 8.58
N ARG A 62 4.63 -2.66 8.15
CA ARG A 62 4.85 -3.96 8.80
C ARG A 62 5.99 -3.96 9.81
N ASP A 63 6.71 -2.84 9.94
CA ASP A 63 7.87 -2.68 10.84
C ASP A 63 8.83 -3.88 10.75
N PHE A 64 9.26 -4.21 9.53
CA PHE A 64 10.16 -5.34 9.31
C PHE A 64 11.44 -5.12 10.10
N ARG A 65 11.79 -6.10 10.95
CA ARG A 65 12.94 -5.97 11.86
C ARG A 65 14.23 -6.46 11.23
N ASP A 66 14.14 -7.26 10.18
CA ASP A 66 15.29 -7.83 9.49
C ASP A 66 15.14 -7.87 7.96
N VAL A 67 16.27 -8.06 7.28
CA VAL A 67 16.36 -8.15 5.81
C VAL A 67 15.74 -9.46 5.30
N ASP A 68 15.67 -10.50 6.13
CA ASP A 68 15.16 -11.81 5.75
C ASP A 68 13.62 -11.81 5.64
N GLU A 69 12.92 -11.13 6.56
CA GLU A 69 11.48 -10.81 6.50
C GLU A 69 11.18 -10.00 5.24
N PHE A 70 12.06 -9.07 4.88
CA PHE A 70 11.94 -8.27 3.66
C PHE A 70 12.11 -9.11 2.39
N ILE A 71 13.12 -10.00 2.33
CA ILE A 71 13.34 -10.91 1.20
C ILE A 71 12.19 -11.92 1.07
N SER A 72 11.66 -12.44 2.17
CA SER A 72 10.52 -13.34 2.17
C SER A 72 9.26 -12.68 1.59
N GLU A 73 9.02 -11.41 1.90
CA GLU A 73 7.93 -10.64 1.27
C GLU A 73 8.20 -10.34 -0.21
N LEU A 74 9.45 -10.13 -0.62
CA LEU A 74 9.82 -9.99 -2.04
C LEU A 74 9.55 -11.28 -2.83
N ASP A 75 9.85 -12.45 -2.26
CA ASP A 75 9.59 -13.73 -2.91
C ASP A 75 8.10 -13.99 -3.14
N LYS A 76 7.21 -13.41 -2.32
CA LYS A 76 5.74 -13.46 -2.53
C LYS A 76 5.27 -12.61 -3.70
N LEU A 77 6.06 -11.61 -4.13
CA LEU A 77 5.76 -10.71 -5.25
C LEU A 77 6.36 -11.20 -6.59
N ARG A 78 7.02 -12.36 -6.58
CA ARG A 78 7.75 -12.92 -7.73
C ARG A 78 6.87 -13.79 -8.60
#